data_AF-A0A352EXJ3-F1
#
_entry.id   AF-A0A352EXJ3-F1
#
_cell.length_a   1.000
_cell.length_b   1.000
_cell.length_c   1.000
_cell.angle_alpha   90.00
_cell.angle_beta   90.00
_cell.angle_gamma   90.00
#
_symmetry.space_group_name_H-M   'P 1'
#
loop_
_entity.id
_entity.type
_entity.pdbx_description
1 polymer ?
#
loop_
_entity_poly.entity_id
_entity_poly.type
_entity_poly.pdbx_seq_one_letter_code
_entity_poly.pdbx_strand_id
1 'polypeptide(L)' 'NGAEIVFNPSATVAGLSEYLWRIEQPAHAVANGYFIGAINRVGHEQPWDIGEFYGQSYFCDPRG' A
#
# COMPACT_ATOMS: atom_id res chain seq x y z
N ASN A 1 -7.16 -20.06 -2.74
CA ASN A 1 -6.38 -20.10 -1.48
C ASN A 1 -7.13 -19.63 -0.24
N GLY A 2 -8.34 -19.06 -0.34
CA GLY A 2 -9.20 -18.82 0.84
C GLY A 2 -8.60 -17.85 1.88
N ALA A 3 -7.82 -16.85 1.43
CA ALA A 3 -7.23 -15.88 2.33
C ALA A 3 -8.29 -14.91 2.85
N GLU A 4 -8.31 -14.68 4.17
CA GLU A 4 -9.18 -13.71 4.84
C GLU A 4 -8.49 -12.35 5.02
N ILE A 5 -7.16 -12.35 4.99
CA ILE A 5 -6.31 -11.17 5.06
C ILE A 5 -5.08 -11.36 4.18
N VAL A 6 -4.69 -10.29 3.48
CA VAL A 6 -3.47 -10.24 2.67
C VAL A 6 -2.64 -9.03 3.10
N PHE A 7 -1.37 -9.26 3.46
CA PHE A 7 -0.43 -8.17 3.73
C PHE A 7 0.33 -7.80 2.45
N ASN A 8 0.44 -6.50 2.18
CA ASN A 8 1.15 -5.94 1.04
C ASN A 8 2.31 -5.05 1.53
N PRO A 9 3.49 -5.63 1.80
CA PRO A 9 4.69 -4.85 2.13
C PRO A 9 5.30 -4.23 0.88
N SER A 10 5.52 -2.92 0.91
CA SER A 10 5.97 -2.09 -0.20
C SER A 10 7.04 -1.06 0.21
N ALA A 11 7.76 -0.57 -0.79
CA ALA A 11 8.72 0.52 -0.66
C ALA A 11 8.67 1.38 -1.94
N THR A 12 7.70 2.30 -1.97
CA THR A 12 7.44 3.18 -3.13
C THR A 12 7.53 4.64 -2.73
N VAL A 13 8.04 5.47 -3.64
CA VAL A 13 8.27 6.90 -3.44
C VAL A 13 7.10 7.74 -3.95
N ALA A 14 7.00 8.97 -3.44
CA ALA A 14 5.91 9.91 -3.75
C ALA A 14 5.80 10.25 -5.24
N GLY A 15 4.62 10.72 -5.66
CA GLY A 15 4.29 11.01 -7.06
C GLY A 15 3.06 10.23 -7.53
N LEU A 16 3.09 9.69 -8.76
CA LEU A 16 1.98 8.88 -9.28
C LEU A 16 1.68 7.66 -8.40
N SER A 17 2.71 7.04 -7.82
CA SER A 17 2.54 5.85 -6.99
C SER A 17 1.71 6.12 -5.74
N GLU A 18 1.82 7.30 -5.13
CA GLU A 18 1.06 7.67 -3.93
C GLU A 18 -0.44 7.79 -4.23
N TYR A 19 -0.79 8.33 -5.39
CA TYR A 19 -2.19 8.38 -5.83
C TYR A 19 -2.75 6.97 -6.08
N LEU A 20 -2.00 6.14 -6.81
CA LEU A 20 -2.40 4.76 -7.10
C LEU A 20 -2.53 3.92 -5.84
N TRP A 21 -1.65 4.14 -4.85
CA TRP A 21 -1.69 3.45 -3.57
C TRP A 21 -3.06 3.51 -2.91
N ARG A 22 -3.68 4.69 -2.89
CA ARG A 22 -5.01 4.89 -2.29
C ARG A 22 -6.15 4.23 -3.06
N ILE A 23 -5.92 3.83 -4.31
CA ILE A 23 -6.93 3.24 -5.21
C ILE A 23 -6.76 1.73 -5.27
N GLU A 24 -5.52 1.26 -5.43
CA GLU A 24 -5.22 -0.14 -5.69
C GLU A 24 -5.52 -1.02 -4.47
N GLN A 25 -5.21 -0.58 -3.25
CA GLN A 25 -5.42 -1.41 -2.07
C GLN A 25 -6.92 -1.64 -1.78
N PRO A 26 -7.80 -0.60 -1.78
CA PRO A 26 -9.23 -0.81 -1.62
C PRO A 26 -9.83 -1.61 -2.78
N ALA A 27 -9.42 -1.33 -4.02
CA ALA A 27 -9.89 -2.09 -5.18
C ALA A 27 -9.55 -3.58 -5.06
N HIS A 28 -8.34 -3.90 -4.58
CA HIS A 28 -7.91 -5.27 -4.35
C HIS A 28 -8.71 -5.96 -3.24
N ALA A 29 -9.01 -5.24 -2.14
CA ALA A 29 -9.85 -5.74 -1.05
C ALA A 29 -11.29 -6.02 -1.52
N VAL A 30 -11.94 -5.07 -2.20
CA VAL A 30 -13.31 -5.21 -2.75
C VAL A 30 -13.39 -6.37 -3.73
N ALA A 31 -12.44 -6.47 -4.66
CA ALA A 31 -12.48 -7.45 -5.73
C ALA A 31 -12.39 -8.90 -5.21
N ASN A 32 -11.77 -9.11 -4.04
CA ASN A 32 -11.53 -10.44 -3.50
C ASN A 32 -12.28 -10.74 -2.20
N GLY A 33 -12.92 -9.75 -1.57
CA GLY A 33 -13.70 -9.93 -0.35
C GLY A 33 -12.85 -10.27 0.88
N TYR A 34 -11.63 -9.75 0.97
CA TYR A 34 -10.73 -9.93 2.12
C TYR A 34 -10.18 -8.61 2.64
N PHE A 35 -9.55 -8.63 3.81
CA PHE A 35 -8.80 -7.48 4.32
C PHE A 35 -7.46 -7.33 3.60
N ILE A 36 -7.02 -6.08 3.41
CA ILE A 36 -5.66 -5.75 2.97
C ILE A 36 -4.95 -5.00 4.10
N GLY A 37 -3.76 -5.45 4.47
CA GLY A 37 -2.80 -4.68 5.26
C GLY A 37 -1.74 -4.07 4.36
N ALA A 38 -1.96 -2.83 3.92
CA ALA A 38 -1.06 -2.11 3.04
C ALA A 38 0.03 -1.43 3.86
N ILE A 39 1.29 -1.76 3.59
CA ILE A 39 2.44 -1.26 4.36
C ILE A 39 3.42 -0.64 3.39
N ASN A 40 3.79 0.62 3.61
CA ASN A 40 4.85 1.25 2.82
C ASN A 40 5.87 1.95 3.73
N ARG A 41 7.11 1.99 3.26
CA ARG A 41 8.25 2.63 3.92
C ARG A 41 8.01 4.14 4.11
N VAL A 42 8.70 4.76 5.07
CA VAL A 42 8.65 6.21 5.33
C VAL A 42 10.02 6.87 5.18
N GLY A 43 10.03 8.13 4.73
CA GLY A 43 11.19 9.03 4.79
C GLY A 43 12.11 8.98 3.58
N HIS A 44 13.35 9.46 3.76
CA HIS A 44 14.39 9.52 2.74
C HIS A 44 15.59 8.68 3.15
N GLU A 45 16.29 8.10 2.17
CA GLU A 45 17.43 7.22 2.42
C GLU A 45 18.68 7.68 1.66
N GLN A 46 19.69 8.09 2.42
CA GLN A 46 21.00 8.47 1.90
C GLN A 46 21.88 7.22 1.64
N PRO A 47 22.84 7.27 0.69
CA PRO A 47 23.23 8.43 -0.12
C PRO A 47 22.43 8.61 -1.42
N TRP A 48 21.56 7.66 -1.76
CA TRP A 48 20.92 7.61 -3.09
C TRP A 48 19.75 8.57 -3.24
N ASP A 49 19.04 8.86 -2.15
CA ASP A 49 17.96 9.84 -2.04
C ASP A 49 16.98 9.83 -3.23
N ILE A 50 16.48 8.63 -3.55
CA ILE A 50 15.67 8.37 -4.75
C ILE A 50 14.25 8.98 -4.68
N GLY A 51 13.94 9.71 -3.63
CA GLY A 51 12.63 10.29 -3.35
C GLY A 51 12.12 9.96 -1.95
N GLU A 52 11.02 10.63 -1.57
CA GLU A 52 10.34 10.41 -0.29
C GLU A 52 9.51 9.13 -0.35
N PHE A 53 9.82 8.14 0.47
CA PHE A 53 8.88 7.07 0.76
C PHE A 53 7.72 7.63 1.58
N TYR A 54 6.52 7.65 0.98
CA TYR A 54 5.39 8.40 1.51
C TYR A 54 4.67 7.70 2.67
N GLY A 55 5.02 6.45 2.99
CA GLY A 55 4.31 5.65 3.97
C GLY A 55 2.85 5.48 3.59
N GLN A 56 1.96 6.07 4.38
CA GLN A 56 0.51 5.83 4.26
C GLN A 56 0.21 4.34 4.36
N SER A 57 0.67 3.70 5.43
CA SER A 57 0.26 2.34 5.77
C SER A 57 -1.15 2.36 6.37
N TYR A 58 -2.02 1.45 5.92
CA TYR A 58 -3.42 1.37 6.37
C TYR A 58 -4.01 -0.02 6.12
N PHE A 59 -5.20 -0.23 6.67
CA PHE A 59 -6.02 -1.40 6.36
C PHE A 59 -7.19 -1.02 5.45
N CYS A 60 -7.50 -1.89 4.49
CA CYS A 60 -8.78 -1.89 3.77
C CYS A 60 -9.67 -3.01 4.32
N ASP A 61 -10.96 -2.71 4.46
CA ASP A 61 -11.94 -3.74 4.77
C ASP A 61 -12.38 -4.46 3.47
N PRO A 62 -13.05 -5.63 3.54
CA PRO A 62 -13.54 -6.35 2.36
C PRO A 62 -14.48 -5.57 1.42
N ARG A 63 -14.91 -4.36 1.81
CA ARG A 63 -15.77 -3.45 1.04
C ARG A 63 -15.02 -2.20 0.54
N GLY A 64 -13.71 -2.11 0.77
CA GLY A 64 -12.84 -1.04 0.28
C GLY A 64 -12.52 -0.01 1.33
#